data_AF-A0A3C0WTS3-F1
#
_entry.id   AF-A0A3C0WTS3-F1
#
_cell.length_a   1.000
_cell.length_b   1.000
_cell.length_c   1.000
_cell.angle_alpha   90.00
_cell.angle_beta   90.00
_cell.angle_gamma   90.00
#
_symmetry.space_group_name_H-M   'P 1'
#
loop_
_entity.id
_entity.type
_entity.pdbx_description
1 polymer ?
#
loop_
_entity_poly.entity_id
_entity_poly.type
_entity_poly.pdbx_seq_one_letter_code
_entity_poly.pdbx_strand_id
1 'polypeptide(L)'
;GGGTGESLASSGEKLFQELSCSTCHRPDSGGRGPVLDGLFGRTVSLAGGGSVAADEAYLRESIVNPQAKVVAGYQPLMPTFQGLVSEEGLLQLIAYIKELRAASPPGTGQPGQ
;
A
#
# COMPACT_ATOMS: atom_id res chain seq x y z
N GLY A 1 8.25 11.82 -28.68
CA GLY A 1 7.67 10.90 -27.69
C GLY A 1 7.57 11.64 -26.39
N GLY A 2 6.35 11.80 -25.85
CA GLY A 2 6.17 12.44 -24.55
C GLY A 2 6.84 11.59 -23.47
N GLY A 3 7.65 12.10 -22.57
CA GLY A 3 7.84 13.47 -22.11
C GLY A 3 8.33 13.28 -20.68
N THR A 4 9.54 13.72 -20.40
CA THR A 4 10.30 13.48 -19.16
C THR A 4 9.65 14.14 -17.94
N GLY A 5 8.52 13.59 -17.47
CA GLY A 5 7.86 13.92 -16.22
C GLY A 5 7.73 12.65 -15.40
N GLU A 6 8.24 12.68 -14.17
CA GLU A 6 8.12 11.54 -13.26
C GLU A 6 6.65 11.20 -13.03
N SER A 7 6.31 9.90 -13.08
CA SER A 7 4.92 9.47 -12.88
C SER A 7 4.52 9.64 -11.40
N LEU A 8 3.22 9.80 -11.11
CA LEU A 8 2.73 9.86 -9.73
C LEU A 8 3.16 8.64 -8.91
N ALA A 9 3.18 7.46 -9.52
CA ALA A 9 3.64 6.23 -8.87
C ALA A 9 5.15 6.24 -8.60
N SER A 10 5.96 6.78 -9.52
CA SER A 10 7.40 6.93 -9.32
C SER A 10 7.74 7.93 -8.20
N SER A 11 7.03 9.07 -8.13
CA SER A 11 7.17 10.00 -7.00
C SER A 11 6.64 9.37 -5.70
N GLY A 12 5.57 8.58 -5.79
CA GLY A 12 5.02 7.83 -4.66
C GLY A 12 5.97 6.79 -4.10
N GLU A 13 6.70 6.08 -4.96
CA GLU A 13 7.74 5.14 -4.57
C GLU A 13 8.84 5.82 -3.75
N LYS A 14 9.32 6.98 -4.20
CA LYS A 14 10.34 7.76 -3.48
C LYS A 14 9.83 8.18 -2.11
N LEU A 15 8.62 8.76 -2.07
CA LEU A 15 8.00 9.19 -0.82
C LEU A 15 7.76 8.01 0.13
N PHE A 16 7.39 6.84 -0.39
CA PHE A 16 7.23 5.61 0.39
C PHE A 16 8.54 5.15 1.04
N GLN A 17 9.67 5.31 0.35
CA GLN A 17 11.00 5.03 0.89
C GLN A 17 11.45 6.09 1.90
N GLU A 18 11.25 7.38 1.60
CA GLU A 18 11.61 8.50 2.48
C GLU A 18 10.87 8.45 3.82
N LEU A 19 9.58 8.10 3.79
CA LEU A 19 8.76 7.89 4.99
C LEU A 19 9.01 6.52 5.66
N SER A 20 9.95 5.72 5.14
CA SER A 20 10.32 4.40 5.68
C SER A 20 9.16 3.41 5.74
N CYS A 21 8.15 3.55 4.88
CA CYS A 21 6.97 2.68 4.85
C CYS A 21 7.35 1.21 4.59
N SER A 22 8.38 0.99 3.76
CA SER A 22 8.92 -0.32 3.39
C SER A 22 9.50 -1.11 4.56
N THR A 23 9.82 -0.45 5.69
CA THR A 23 10.34 -1.14 6.89
C THR A 23 9.28 -2.00 7.57
N CYS A 24 8.01 -1.55 7.53
CA CYS A 24 6.87 -2.25 8.10
C CYS A 24 6.07 -2.99 7.04
N HIS A 25 5.87 -2.40 5.87
CA HIS A 25 5.11 -2.96 4.75
C HIS A 25 6.03 -3.66 3.77
N ARG A 26 6.56 -4.81 4.20
CA ARG A 26 7.47 -5.60 3.38
C ARG A 26 6.70 -6.57 2.47
N PRO A 27 7.23 -6.90 1.28
CA PRO A 27 6.59 -7.87 0.38
C PRO A 27 6.63 -9.32 0.91
N ASP A 28 7.54 -9.64 1.84
CA ASP A 28 7.83 -11.01 2.30
C ASP A 28 6.99 -11.50 3.49
N SER A 29 5.81 -10.90 3.76
CA SER A 29 4.91 -11.23 4.90
C SER A 29 5.52 -11.18 6.32
N GLY A 30 6.84 -10.97 6.45
CA GLY A 30 7.56 -10.81 7.72
C GLY A 30 7.59 -9.37 8.24
N GLY A 31 6.92 -8.44 7.57
CA GLY A 31 6.78 -7.06 7.99
C GLY A 31 5.88 -6.89 9.21
N ARG A 32 6.04 -5.76 9.91
CA ARG A 32 5.16 -5.36 11.03
C ARG A 32 3.80 -4.84 10.57
N GLY A 33 3.66 -4.55 9.28
CA GLY A 33 2.42 -4.16 8.62
C GLY A 33 2.02 -5.17 7.54
N PRO A 34 0.78 -5.08 7.02
CA PRO A 34 0.30 -5.93 5.93
C PRO A 34 1.10 -5.75 4.65
N VAL A 35 1.18 -6.82 3.86
CA VAL A 35 1.68 -6.78 2.48
C VAL A 35 0.74 -5.91 1.64
N LEU A 36 1.30 -4.92 0.95
CA LEU A 36 0.55 -4.00 0.10
C LEU A 36 0.43 -4.47 -1.36
N ASP A 37 1.25 -5.45 -1.74
CA ASP A 37 1.29 -5.99 -3.09
C ASP A 37 -0.05 -6.59 -3.51
N GLY A 38 -0.69 -5.98 -4.50
CA GLY A 38 -2.01 -6.35 -4.98
C GLY A 38 -3.11 -6.16 -3.96
N LEU A 39 -2.91 -5.28 -2.98
CA LEU A 39 -3.91 -4.93 -1.96
C LEU A 39 -5.08 -4.16 -2.57
N PHE A 40 -4.82 -3.24 -3.50
CA PHE A 40 -5.86 -2.38 -4.07
C PHE A 40 -6.99 -3.20 -4.70
N GLY A 41 -8.23 -2.88 -4.31
CA GLY A 41 -9.43 -3.60 -4.75
C GLY A 41 -9.70 -4.93 -4.03
N ARG A 42 -8.83 -5.37 -3.11
CA ARG A 42 -9.07 -6.56 -2.27
C ARG A 42 -9.96 -6.21 -1.07
N THR A 43 -10.55 -7.24 -0.48
CA THR A 43 -11.21 -7.13 0.83
C THR A 43 -10.20 -7.35 1.95
N VAL A 44 -10.20 -6.45 2.92
CA VAL A 44 -9.35 -6.47 4.11
C VAL A 44 -10.21 -6.72 5.34
N SER A 45 -9.85 -7.71 6.15
CA SER A 45 -10.50 -7.96 7.44
C SER A 45 -9.94 -7.04 8.52
N LEU A 46 -10.80 -6.48 9.36
CA LEU A 46 -10.41 -5.54 10.42
C LEU A 46 -10.33 -6.22 11.78
N ALA A 47 -9.43 -5.74 12.65
CA ALA A 47 -9.22 -6.28 13.99
C ALA A 47 -10.45 -6.14 14.90
N GLY A 48 -11.27 -5.10 14.70
CA GLY A 48 -12.55 -4.90 15.39
C GLY A 48 -13.70 -5.76 14.87
N GLY A 49 -13.45 -6.64 13.90
CA GLY A 49 -14.47 -7.36 13.15
C GLY A 49 -14.91 -6.65 11.88
N GLY A 50 -15.57 -7.39 11.00
CA GLY A 50 -15.99 -6.91 9.69
C GLY A 50 -14.86 -6.85 8.65
N SER A 51 -15.19 -6.31 7.49
CA SER A 51 -14.27 -6.19 6.36
C SER A 51 -14.54 -4.92 5.56
N VAL A 52 -13.51 -4.41 4.90
CA VAL A 52 -13.57 -3.21 4.06
C VAL A 52 -12.87 -3.47 2.72
N ALA A 53 -13.31 -2.82 1.65
CA ALA A 53 -12.59 -2.83 0.39
C ALA A 53 -11.38 -1.90 0.49
N ALA A 54 -10.21 -2.35 0.02
CA ALA A 54 -9.02 -1.53 -0.09
C ALA A 54 -9.10 -0.62 -1.32
N ASP A 55 -10.02 0.35 -1.26
CA ASP A 55 -10.18 1.41 -2.24
C ASP A 55 -9.32 2.64 -1.90
N GLU A 56 -9.41 3.69 -2.72
CA GLU A 56 -8.61 4.91 -2.53
C GLU A 56 -8.96 5.63 -1.23
N ALA A 57 -10.21 5.57 -0.78
CA ALA A 57 -10.65 6.18 0.48
C ALA A 57 -10.05 5.44 1.68
N TYR A 58 -10.06 4.10 1.65
CA TYR A 58 -9.44 3.26 2.66
C TYR A 58 -7.92 3.49 2.73
N LEU A 59 -7.23 3.52 1.58
CA LEU A 59 -5.79 3.76 1.55
C LEU A 59 -5.44 5.15 2.10
N ARG A 60 -6.19 6.18 1.70
CA ARG A 60 -6.02 7.54 2.22
C ARG A 60 -6.22 7.59 3.73
N GLU A 61 -7.33 7.04 4.22
CA GLU A 61 -7.64 6.99 5.66
C GLU A 61 -6.58 6.22 6.43
N SER A 62 -6.09 5.10 5.89
CA SER A 62 -5.05 4.29 6.54
C SER A 62 -3.71 5.03 6.66
N ILE A 63 -3.40 5.95 5.74
CA ILE A 63 -2.17 6.77 5.84
C ILE A 63 -2.36 7.92 6.84
N VAL A 64 -3.46 8.66 6.78
CA VAL A 64 -3.66 9.83 7.66
C VAL A 64 -4.09 9.44 9.07
N ASN A 65 -4.92 8.41 9.21
CA ASN A 65 -5.48 7.91 10.46
C ASN A 65 -5.44 6.36 10.53
N PRO A 66 -4.24 5.76 10.58
CA PRO A 66 -4.06 4.31 10.56
C PRO A 66 -4.77 3.54 11.68
N GLN A 67 -5.00 4.19 12.82
CA GLN A 67 -5.62 3.56 13.98
C GLN A 67 -7.15 3.44 13.84
N ALA A 68 -7.76 4.11 12.86
CA ALA A 68 -9.20 4.02 12.63
C ALA A 68 -9.64 2.64 12.13
N LYS A 69 -8.83 2.01 11.26
CA LYS A 69 -9.13 0.71 10.63
C LYS A 69 -7.90 -0.17 10.62
N VAL A 70 -7.65 -0.81 11.76
CA VAL A 70 -6.53 -1.73 11.93
C VAL A 70 -6.85 -3.08 11.27
N VAL A 71 -5.94 -3.58 10.44
CA VAL A 71 -6.06 -4.90 9.80
C VAL A 71 -5.98 -6.02 10.85
N ALA A 72 -6.83 -7.03 10.72
CA ALA A 72 -6.84 -8.19 11.60
C ALA A 72 -5.46 -8.87 11.62
N GLY A 73 -4.96 -9.19 12.83
CA GLY A 73 -3.65 -9.81 13.03
C GLY A 73 -2.48 -8.81 13.14
N TYR A 74 -2.71 -7.52 12.92
CA TYR A 74 -1.69 -6.47 13.07
C TYR A 74 -1.94 -5.59 14.30
N GLN A 75 -0.84 -5.10 14.88
CA GLN A 75 -0.89 -4.15 16.00
C GLN A 75 -1.01 -2.72 15.44
N PRO A 76 -1.66 -1.79 16.16
CA PRO A 76 -1.82 -0.38 15.77
C PRO A 76 -0.50 0.41 15.93
N LEU A 77 0.55 -0.01 15.21
CA LEU A 77 1.90 0.55 15.30
C LEU A 77 2.20 1.55 14.18
N MET A 78 1.37 1.60 13.14
CA MET A 78 1.57 2.52 12.02
C MET A 78 1.38 3.97 12.52
N PRO A 79 2.39 4.85 12.35
CA PRO A 79 2.31 6.24 12.80
C PRO A 79 1.30 7.03 11.95
N THR A 80 0.68 8.04 12.54
CA THR A 80 -0.17 8.97 11.79
C THR A 80 0.67 9.89 10.91
N PHE A 81 0.24 10.09 9.67
CA PHE A 81 0.84 11.04 8.73
C PHE A 81 -0.03 12.29 8.51
N GLN A 82 -1.05 12.50 9.35
CA GLN A 82 -1.93 13.68 9.27
C GLN A 82 -1.11 14.97 9.41
N GLY A 83 -1.16 15.83 8.40
CA GLY A 83 -0.41 17.09 8.35
C GLY A 83 1.09 16.92 8.07
N LEU A 84 1.61 15.68 7.98
CA LEU A 84 2.99 15.39 7.58
C LEU A 84 3.09 15.12 6.07
N VAL A 85 2.04 14.58 5.47
CA VAL A 85 1.96 14.30 4.03
C VAL A 85 0.91 15.21 3.41
N SER A 86 1.33 15.99 2.41
CA SER A 86 0.46 16.85 1.61
C SER A 86 -0.57 16.05 0.81
N GLU A 87 -1.63 16.69 0.33
CA GLU A 87 -2.61 16.02 -0.54
C GLU A 87 -1.98 15.42 -1.80
N GLU A 88 -1.03 16.11 -2.44
CA GLU A 88 -0.32 15.55 -3.59
C GLU A 88 0.47 14.29 -3.21
N GLY A 89 1.12 14.30 -2.03
CA GLY A 89 1.92 13.19 -1.55
C GLY A 89 1.05 11.96 -1.25
N LEU A 90 -0.16 12.18 -0.73
CA LEU A 90 -1.14 11.12 -0.57
C LEU A 90 -1.53 10.51 -1.92
N LEU A 91 -1.80 11.33 -2.93
CA LEU A 91 -2.12 10.84 -4.27
C LEU A 91 -0.97 10.06 -4.90
N GLN A 92 0.27 10.52 -4.71
CA GLN A 92 1.48 9.82 -5.15
C GLN A 92 1.63 8.46 -4.45
N LEU A 93 1.53 8.41 -3.12
CA LEU A 93 1.59 7.16 -2.35
C LEU A 93 0.49 6.18 -2.77
N ILE A 94 -0.75 6.66 -2.91
CA ILE A 94 -1.87 5.82 -3.34
C ILE A 94 -1.63 5.30 -4.77
N ALA A 95 -1.15 6.15 -5.69
CA ALA A 95 -0.79 5.72 -7.04
C ALA A 95 0.26 4.62 -7.03
N TYR A 96 1.31 4.76 -6.21
CA TYR A 96 2.33 3.72 -6.04
C TYR A 96 1.74 2.42 -5.48
N ILE A 97 0.95 2.47 -4.41
CA ILE A 97 0.31 1.28 -3.81
C ILE A 97 -0.60 0.56 -4.80
N LYS A 98 -1.30 1.30 -5.68
CA LYS A 98 -2.13 0.72 -6.75
C LYS A 98 -1.31 -0.04 -7.78
N GLU A 99 -0.06 0.39 -8.03
CA GLU A 99 0.86 -0.27 -8.95
C GLU A 99 1.65 -1.41 -8.33
N LEU A 100 1.70 -1.52 -7.00
CA LEU A 100 2.25 -2.69 -6.33
C LEU A 100 1.44 -3.91 -6.73
N ARG A 101 1.97 -4.71 -7.66
CA ARG A 101 1.34 -5.95 -8.10
C ARG A 101 1.68 -7.03 -7.11
N ALA A 102 0.68 -7.81 -6.68
CA ALA A 102 0.93 -9.07 -6.00
C ALA A 102 1.96 -9.84 -6.82
N ALA A 103 3.06 -10.28 -6.19
CA ALA A 103 3.97 -11.21 -6.82
C ALA A 103 3.11 -12.31 -7.44
N SER A 104 3.11 -12.39 -8.77
CA SER A 104 2.42 -13.48 -9.46
C SER A 104 2.86 -14.77 -8.76
N PRO A 105 1.97 -15.74 -8.47
CA PRO A 105 2.48 -17.07 -8.18
C PRO A 105 3.45 -17.42 -9.32
N PRO A 106 4.62 -18.04 -9.04
CA PRO A 106 5.49 -18.50 -10.12
C PRO A 106 4.60 -19.29 -11.07
N GLY A 107 4.51 -18.82 -12.31
CA GLY A 107 3.55 -19.32 -13.28
C GLY A 107 3.62 -20.83 -13.29
N THR A 108 2.53 -21.47 -12.89
CA THR A 108 2.26 -22.86 -13.26
C THR A 108 2.37 -22.94 -14.78
N GLY A 109 3.46 -23.55 -15.24
CA GLY A 109 3.66 -24.17 -16.54
C GLY A 109 3.12 -23.44 -17.78
N GLN A 110 4.02 -23.16 -18.72
CA GLN A 110 3.70 -23.49 -20.11
C GLN A 110 4.69 -24.57 -20.59
N PRO A 111 4.20 -25.74 -21.04
CA PRO A 111 5.02 -26.81 -21.58
C PRO A 111 5.57 -26.40 -22.96
N GLY A 112 6.65 -27.06 -23.35
CA GLY A 112 7.50 -26.65 -24.48
C GLY A 112 6.79 -26.44 -25.82
N GLN A 113 7.44 -25.61 -26.62
CA GLN A 113 7.43 -25.58 -28.08
C GLN A 113 8.85 -25.23 -28.51
#